data_AF-A0A1Y1VZD9-F1
#
_entry.id   AF-A0A1Y1VZD9-F1
#
_cell.length_a   1.000
_cell.length_b   1.000
_cell.length_c   1.000
_cell.angle_alpha   90.00
_cell.angle_beta   90.00
_cell.angle_gamma   90.00
#
_symmetry.space_group_name_H-M   'P 1'
#
loop_
_entity.id
_entity.type
_entity.pdbx_description
1 polymer ?
#
loop_
_entity_poly.entity_id
_entity_poly.type
_entity_poly.pdbx_seq_one_letter_code
_entity_poly.pdbx_strand_id
1 'polypeptide(L)'
;MLLSALDLFTYLLNFSLLAILVFAMSNQNTPPAFHMPSAEEIQAKVDEWTPKLVGKYIHDDVRQEPNDLSSIAADMVVKVSELPAPVRVIRPGMPVTRDFRPSRLNVSVDGSGLIKAVTFH
;
A
#
# COMPACT_ATOMS: atom_id res chain seq x y z
N MET A 1 -44.19 -23.02 37.35
CA MET A 1 -43.44 -21.75 37.14
C MET A 1 -43.70 -21.30 35.71
N LEU A 2 -44.66 -20.37 35.54
CA LEU A 2 -44.99 -19.78 34.24
C LEU A 2 -44.06 -18.59 34.02
N LEU A 3 -43.21 -18.63 32.98
CA LEU A 3 -42.48 -17.44 32.54
C LEU A 3 -43.49 -16.35 32.15
N SER A 4 -43.23 -15.11 32.59
CA SER A 4 -44.14 -14.00 32.34
C SER A 4 -44.09 -13.59 30.86
N ALA A 5 -45.22 -13.15 30.30
CA ALA A 5 -45.30 -12.75 28.90
C ALA A 5 -44.35 -11.58 28.55
N LEU A 6 -43.90 -10.80 29.54
CA LEU A 6 -42.92 -9.73 29.37
C LEU A 6 -41.51 -10.26 29.11
N ASP A 7 -41.15 -11.43 29.65
CA ASP A 7 -39.82 -12.03 29.45
C ASP A 7 -39.65 -12.55 28.01
N LEU A 8 -40.74 -13.06 27.41
CA LEU A 8 -40.72 -13.55 26.03
C LEU A 8 -40.57 -12.41 25.00
N PHE A 9 -41.23 -11.28 25.25
CA PHE A 9 -41.17 -10.10 24.36
C PHE A 9 -39.76 -9.47 24.35
N THR A 10 -39.14 -9.38 25.52
CA THR A 10 -37.78 -8.85 25.67
C THR A 10 -36.75 -9.77 25.00
N TYR A 11 -36.92 -11.09 25.11
CA TYR A 11 -36.08 -12.06 24.42
C TYR A 11 -36.18 -11.97 22.89
N LEU A 12 -37.41 -11.82 22.35
CA LEU A 12 -37.62 -11.71 20.91
C LEU A 12 -37.03 -10.41 20.32
N LEU A 13 -37.13 -9.30 21.04
CA LEU A 13 -36.50 -8.03 20.66
C LEU A 13 -34.97 -8.14 20.66
N ASN A 14 -34.38 -8.75 21.69
CA ASN A 14 -32.93 -8.92 21.78
C ASN A 14 -32.39 -9.86 20.69
N PHE A 15 -33.10 -10.93 20.34
CA PHE A 15 -32.73 -11.81 19.23
C PHE A 15 -32.81 -11.11 17.87
N SER A 16 -33.82 -10.26 17.66
CA SER A 16 -33.96 -9.47 16.42
C SER A 16 -32.83 -8.45 16.26
N LEU A 17 -32.48 -7.73 17.32
CA LEU A 17 -31.36 -6.76 17.31
C LEU A 17 -30.01 -7.44 17.04
N LEU A 18 -29.77 -8.61 17.63
CA LEU A 18 -28.54 -9.36 17.40
C LEU A 18 -28.46 -9.86 15.94
N ALA A 19 -29.56 -10.31 15.36
CA ALA A 19 -29.61 -10.74 13.96
C ALA A 19 -29.32 -9.58 12.98
N ILE A 20 -29.83 -8.38 13.25
CA ILE A 20 -29.56 -7.19 12.42
C ILE A 20 -28.09 -6.78 12.50
N LEU A 21 -27.47 -6.85 13.70
CA LEU A 21 -26.05 -6.54 13.88
C LEU A 21 -25.14 -7.55 13.15
N VAL A 22 -25.47 -8.84 13.20
CA VAL A 22 -24.72 -9.90 12.49
C VAL A 22 -24.83 -9.73 10.97
N PHE A 23 -26.01 -9.34 10.45
CA PHE A 23 -26.18 -9.09 9.02
C PHE A 23 -25.43 -7.83 8.54
N ALA A 24 -25.40 -6.76 9.34
CA ALA A 24 -24.66 -5.54 9.02
C ALA A 24 -23.13 -5.76 8.94
N MET A 25 -22.60 -6.71 9.72
CA MET A 25 -21.16 -7.03 9.75
C MET A 25 -20.72 -7.99 8.63
N SER A 26 -21.65 -8.58 7.86
CA SER A 26 -21.35 -9.58 6.83
C SER A 26 -21.03 -8.98 5.45
N ASN A 27 -21.27 -7.68 5.22
CA ASN A 27 -21.24 -7.09 3.87
C ASN A 27 -19.92 -6.38 3.49
N GLN A 28 -18.77 -6.77 4.06
CA GLN A 28 -17.48 -6.09 3.80
C GLN A 28 -16.42 -6.95 3.10
N ASN A 29 -16.75 -8.18 2.68
CA ASN A 29 -15.79 -9.09 2.06
C ASN A 29 -16.09 -9.36 0.58
N THR A 30 -16.54 -8.35 -0.17
CA THR A 30 -16.43 -8.44 -1.62
C THR A 30 -14.95 -8.25 -1.98
N PRO A 31 -14.33 -9.18 -2.73
CA PRO A 31 -13.01 -8.92 -3.28
C PRO A 31 -13.10 -7.61 -4.07
N PRO A 32 -12.16 -6.67 -3.89
CA PRO A 32 -12.21 -5.41 -4.61
C PRO A 32 -12.32 -5.74 -6.10
N ALA A 33 -13.35 -5.18 -6.74
CA ALA A 33 -13.45 -5.25 -8.19
C ALA A 33 -12.12 -4.78 -8.78
N PHE A 34 -11.64 -5.46 -9.81
CA PHE A 34 -10.43 -5.04 -10.51
C PHE A 34 -10.65 -3.62 -11.03
N HIS A 35 -10.10 -2.64 -10.29
CA HIS A 35 -10.13 -1.22 -10.64
C HIS A 35 -8.86 -0.92 -11.40
N MET A 36 -8.99 -0.69 -12.70
CA MET A 36 -7.91 -0.15 -13.49
C MET A 36 -7.88 1.35 -13.25
N PRO A 37 -6.82 1.90 -12.63
CA PRO A 37 -6.81 3.31 -12.34
C PRO A 37 -6.73 4.11 -13.64
N SER A 38 -7.33 5.29 -13.61
CA SER A 38 -7.21 6.25 -14.69
C SER A 38 -5.78 6.80 -14.78
N ALA A 39 -5.44 7.41 -15.91
CA ALA A 39 -4.16 8.10 -16.07
C ALA A 39 -4.00 9.25 -15.04
N GLU A 40 -5.09 9.92 -14.69
CA GLU A 40 -5.10 11.00 -13.69
C GLU A 40 -4.82 10.47 -12.28
N GLU A 41 -5.40 9.33 -11.90
CA GLU A 41 -5.14 8.69 -10.62
C GLU A 41 -3.69 8.21 -10.51
N ILE A 42 -3.15 7.65 -11.60
CA ILE A 42 -1.73 7.27 -11.69
C ILE A 42 -0.84 8.51 -11.53
N GLN A 43 -1.14 9.58 -12.25
CA GLN A 43 -0.37 10.82 -12.20
C GLN A 43 -0.40 11.46 -10.81
N ALA A 44 -1.56 11.50 -10.16
CA ALA A 44 -1.70 12.02 -8.81
C ALA A 44 -0.77 11.28 -7.81
N LYS A 45 -0.65 9.96 -7.95
CA LYS A 45 0.30 9.17 -7.14
C LYS A 45 1.75 9.51 -7.47
N VAL A 46 2.09 9.68 -8.75
CA VAL A 46 3.45 10.12 -9.14
C VAL A 46 3.77 11.49 -8.53
N ASP A 47 2.85 12.44 -8.61
CA ASP A 47 3.02 13.80 -8.09
C ASP A 47 3.13 13.82 -6.57
N GLU A 48 2.44 12.92 -5.87
CA GLU A 48 2.54 12.75 -4.42
C GLU A 48 3.93 12.23 -3.99
N TRP A 49 4.48 11.25 -4.72
CA TRP A 49 5.70 10.55 -4.34
C TRP A 49 6.99 11.19 -4.88
N THR A 50 6.90 11.92 -5.99
CA THR A 50 8.03 12.65 -6.59
C THR A 50 8.76 13.55 -5.60
N PRO A 51 8.09 14.50 -4.90
CA PRO A 51 8.77 15.40 -3.96
C PRO A 51 9.29 14.67 -2.71
N LYS A 52 8.74 13.50 -2.37
CA LYS A 52 9.17 12.72 -1.20
C LYS A 52 10.49 11.98 -1.46
N LEU A 53 10.70 11.53 -2.70
CA LEU A 53 11.75 10.56 -3.03
C LEU A 53 12.83 11.08 -3.98
N VAL A 54 12.48 11.89 -4.97
CA VAL A 54 13.45 12.34 -5.98
C VAL A 54 14.51 13.22 -5.31
N GLY A 55 15.78 12.95 -5.63
CA GLY A 55 16.93 13.63 -5.02
C GLY A 55 17.45 12.99 -3.72
N LYS A 56 16.75 11.99 -3.18
CA LYS A 56 17.24 11.16 -2.07
C LYS A 56 17.96 9.90 -2.58
N TYR A 57 18.68 9.21 -1.70
CA TYR A 57 19.41 7.98 -2.00
C TYR A 57 18.64 6.77 -1.49
N ILE A 58 18.57 5.71 -2.29
CA ILE A 58 17.93 4.45 -1.88
C ILE A 58 18.93 3.55 -1.14
N HIS A 59 18.51 3.02 0.01
CA HIS A 59 19.16 1.93 0.71
C HIS A 59 18.29 0.67 0.62
N ASP A 60 18.75 -0.33 -0.14
CA ASP A 60 18.04 -1.61 -0.30
C ASP A 60 18.41 -2.57 0.84
N ASP A 61 17.76 -2.34 1.98
CA ASP A 61 17.91 -3.12 3.20
C ASP A 61 17.26 -4.51 3.11
N VAL A 62 16.41 -4.74 2.11
CA VAL A 62 15.72 -6.01 1.89
C VAL A 62 16.61 -7.01 1.15
N ARG A 63 17.32 -6.55 0.11
CA ARG A 63 18.21 -7.40 -0.69
C ARG A 63 19.66 -7.40 -0.21
N GLN A 64 19.99 -6.57 0.80
CA GLN A 64 21.32 -6.42 1.38
C GLN A 64 22.38 -6.08 0.32
N GLU A 65 22.02 -5.22 -0.63
CA GLU A 65 22.95 -4.78 -1.67
C GLU A 65 24.00 -3.83 -1.05
N PRO A 66 25.29 -4.03 -1.32
CA PRO A 66 26.33 -3.14 -0.81
C PRO A 66 26.22 -1.78 -1.49
N ASN A 67 25.66 -0.79 -0.78
CA ASN A 67 25.70 0.60 -1.16
C ASN A 67 26.29 1.40 0.01
N ASP A 68 27.49 1.94 -0.17
CA ASP A 68 28.13 2.74 0.87
C ASP A 68 27.52 4.15 0.87
N LEU A 69 26.54 4.34 1.75
CA LEU A 69 25.87 5.63 1.97
C LEU A 69 26.29 6.27 3.29
N SER A 70 27.37 5.79 3.92
CA SER A 70 27.84 6.25 5.23
C SER A 70 28.21 7.73 5.27
N SER A 71 28.59 8.29 4.12
CA SER A 71 28.96 9.70 3.94
C SER A 71 27.75 10.62 3.62
N ILE A 72 26.55 10.06 3.48
CA ILE A 72 25.33 10.81 3.14
C ILE A 72 24.53 11.07 4.43
N ALA A 73 23.96 12.27 4.55
CA ALA A 73 23.12 12.62 5.67
C ALA A 73 21.91 11.66 5.77
N ALA A 74 21.59 11.20 6.98
CA ALA A 74 20.60 10.13 7.19
C ALA A 74 19.18 10.51 6.71
N ASP A 75 18.84 11.79 6.70
CA ASP A 75 17.57 12.34 6.18
C ASP A 75 17.46 12.29 4.64
N MET A 76 18.60 12.15 3.96
CA MET A 76 18.70 12.00 2.52
C MET A 76 18.69 10.54 2.08
N VAL A 77 18.64 9.59 3.01
CA VAL A 77 18.59 8.15 2.74
C VAL A 77 17.17 7.62 2.98
N VAL A 78 16.65 6.87 2.03
CA VAL A 78 15.34 6.21 2.10
C VAL A 78 15.55 4.71 2.06
N LYS A 79 14.95 3.97 3.00
CA LYS A 79 15.02 2.51 3.02
C LYS A 79 13.90 1.89 2.20
N VAL A 80 14.17 0.78 1.52
CA VAL A 80 13.16 0.08 0.72
C VAL A 80 12.03 -0.46 1.61
N SER A 81 12.33 -0.89 2.84
CA SER A 81 11.33 -1.34 3.82
C SER A 81 10.34 -0.26 4.28
N GLU A 82 10.70 1.03 4.14
CA GLU A 82 9.85 2.17 4.50
C GLU A 82 8.92 2.59 3.34
N LEU A 83 9.09 2.01 2.15
CA LEU A 83 8.30 2.33 0.96
C LEU A 83 7.03 1.48 0.86
N PRO A 84 5.98 1.98 0.19
CA PRO A 84 4.76 1.22 0.00
C PRO A 84 5.02 -0.02 -0.87
N ALA A 85 4.67 -1.19 -0.35
CA ALA A 85 4.67 -2.42 -1.11
C ALA A 85 3.46 -2.48 -2.07
N PRO A 86 3.61 -3.00 -3.30
CA PRO A 86 4.84 -3.54 -3.87
C PRO A 86 5.76 -2.42 -4.42
N VAL A 87 7.07 -2.55 -4.17
CA VAL A 87 8.10 -1.61 -4.66
C VAL A 87 9.12 -2.32 -5.54
N ARG A 88 9.59 -1.64 -6.59
CA ARG A 88 10.68 -2.10 -7.46
C ARG A 88 11.71 -1.00 -7.64
N VAL A 89 12.92 -1.23 -7.16
CA VAL A 89 14.10 -0.39 -7.44
C VAL A 89 14.68 -0.83 -8.79
N ILE A 90 14.81 0.12 -9.72
CA ILE A 90 15.32 -0.07 -11.08
C ILE A 90 16.66 0.65 -11.19
N ARG A 91 17.73 -0.13 -11.35
CA ARG A 91 19.10 0.36 -11.54
C ARG A 91 19.43 0.48 -13.04
N PRO A 92 20.46 1.27 -13.41
CA PRO A 92 20.89 1.36 -14.80
C PRO A 92 21.28 -0.01 -15.36
N GLY A 93 20.77 -0.35 -16.55
CA GLY A 93 21.03 -1.65 -17.21
C GLY A 93 20.29 -2.85 -16.63
N MET A 94 19.51 -2.69 -15.56
CA MET A 94 18.72 -3.77 -14.99
C MET A 94 17.60 -4.18 -15.98
N PRO A 95 17.51 -5.45 -16.40
CA PRO A 95 16.39 -5.91 -17.20
C PRO A 95 15.11 -5.85 -16.36
N VAL A 96 14.06 -5.25 -16.93
CA VAL A 96 12.74 -5.15 -16.28
C VAL A 96 11.66 -5.73 -17.16
N THR A 97 10.72 -6.45 -16.54
CA THR A 97 9.52 -6.93 -17.23
C THR A 97 8.57 -5.77 -17.49
N ARG A 98 7.95 -5.76 -18.67
CA ARG A 98 6.89 -4.80 -19.06
C ARG A 98 5.51 -5.26 -18.57
N ASP A 99 5.43 -5.74 -17.33
CA ASP A 99 4.17 -6.10 -16.70
C ASP A 99 3.48 -4.87 -16.12
N PHE A 100 2.16 -4.76 -16.32
CA PHE A 100 1.34 -3.69 -15.77
C PHE A 100 0.87 -4.07 -14.35
N ARG A 101 1.32 -3.32 -13.34
CA ARG A 101 0.94 -3.45 -11.93
C ARG A 101 0.69 -2.06 -11.34
N PRO A 102 -0.53 -1.51 -11.46
CA PRO A 102 -0.81 -0.11 -11.10
C PRO A 102 -0.58 0.24 -9.63
N SER A 103 -0.59 -0.76 -8.75
CA SER A 103 -0.27 -0.60 -7.33
C SER A 103 1.23 -0.52 -7.04
N ARG A 104 2.10 -0.86 -7.99
CA ARG A 104 3.55 -0.97 -7.79
C ARG A 104 4.24 0.38 -7.94
N LEU A 105 4.97 0.77 -6.89
CA LEU A 105 5.91 1.89 -6.95
C LEU A 105 7.19 1.43 -7.64
N ASN A 106 7.53 2.04 -8.78
CA ASN A 106 8.83 1.87 -9.41
C ASN A 106 9.72 3.07 -9.08
N VAL A 107 10.91 2.80 -8.53
CA VAL A 107 11.92 3.81 -8.17
C VAL A 107 13.10 3.64 -9.11
N SER A 108 13.35 4.62 -9.98
CA SER A 108 14.50 4.60 -10.89
C SER A 108 15.67 5.34 -10.24
N VAL A 109 16.81 4.66 -10.13
CA VAL A 109 18.02 5.20 -9.51
C VAL A 109 19.17 5.24 -10.50
N ASP A 110 20.16 6.09 -10.23
CA ASP A 110 21.42 6.08 -10.98
C ASP A 110 22.44 5.09 -10.39
N GLY A 111 23.68 5.11 -10.91
CA GLY A 111 24.75 4.22 -10.46
C GLY A 111 25.18 4.42 -9.01
N SER A 112 24.90 5.59 -8.42
CA SER A 112 25.17 5.89 -6.99
C SER A 112 23.99 5.55 -6.08
N GLY A 113 22.85 5.16 -6.64
CA GLY A 113 21.62 4.94 -5.88
C GLY A 113 20.79 6.21 -5.65
N LEU A 114 21.15 7.34 -6.28
CA LEU A 114 20.35 8.57 -6.24
C LEU A 114 19.08 8.38 -7.05
N ILE A 115 17.94 8.68 -6.43
CA ILE A 115 16.61 8.54 -7.03
C ILE A 115 16.40 9.65 -8.05
N LYS A 116 16.19 9.27 -9.31
CA LYS A 116 15.96 10.18 -10.44
C LYS A 116 14.50 10.34 -10.79
N ALA A 117 13.72 9.26 -10.67
CA ALA A 117 12.31 9.27 -11.05
C ALA A 117 11.52 8.20 -10.29
N VAL A 118 10.23 8.46 -10.14
CA VAL A 118 9.24 7.53 -9.59
C VAL A 118 8.10 7.36 -10.59
N THR A 119 7.59 6.14 -10.73
CA THR A 119 6.47 5.86 -11.66
C THR A 119 5.56 4.78 -11.09
N PHE A 120 4.28 4.85 -11.47
CA PHE A 120 3.27 3.81 -11.25
C PHE A 120 2.76 3.32 -12.59
N HIS A 121 2.86 2.02 -12.85
CA HIS A 121 2.32 1.35 -14.03
C HIS A 121 2.21 -0.14 -13.76
#